data_AF-A0A0F4LEH0-F1
#
_entry.id   AF-A0A0F4LEH0-F1
#
_cell.length_a   1.000
_cell.length_b   1.000
_cell.length_c   1.000
_cell.angle_alpha   90.00
_cell.angle_beta   90.00
_cell.angle_gamma   90.00
#
_symmetry.space_group_name_H-M   'P 1'
#
loop_
_entity.id
_entity.type
_entity.pdbx_description
1 polymer ?
#
loop_
_entity_poly.entity_id
_entity_poly.type
_entity_poly.pdbx_seq_one_letter_code
_entity_poly.pdbx_strand_id
1 'polypeptide(L)'
;MNISYEKDWRAIVPTLCWSWITAFILAIPKLIDIYTTDYYLDNQAGVVVYKHGLINKRQENIDLYRIKNISSRENIFSGGYIYVTYTDRTVKTLPYIRNANEVSIRLRNIANTKRVEQGVKPIEILK
;
A
#
# COMPACT_ATOMS: atom_id res chain seq x y z
N MET A 1 28.91 -35.41 44.34
CA MET A 1 29.86 -34.76 43.41
C MET A 1 29.02 -34.02 42.37
N ASN A 2 28.98 -32.68 42.43
CA ASN A 2 28.21 -31.88 41.47
C ASN A 2 29.14 -31.49 40.32
N ILE A 3 28.79 -31.92 39.10
CA ILE A 3 29.51 -31.58 37.88
C ILE A 3 28.79 -30.38 37.27
N SER A 4 29.49 -29.25 37.14
CA SER A 4 29.00 -28.08 36.41
C SER A 4 29.45 -28.18 34.96
N TYR A 5 28.53 -27.98 34.02
CA TYR A 5 28.82 -27.99 32.58
C TYR A 5 28.69 -26.56 32.04
N GLU A 6 29.72 -26.10 31.33
CA GLU A 6 29.70 -24.83 30.61
C GLU A 6 29.00 -25.00 29.25
N LYS A 7 28.17 -24.03 28.87
CA LYS A 7 27.45 -24.04 27.59
C LYS A 7 28.32 -23.41 26.51
N ASP A 8 28.51 -24.10 25.38
CA ASP A 8 29.24 -23.56 24.23
C ASP A 8 28.31 -22.70 23.36
N TRP A 9 28.56 -21.40 23.34
CA TRP A 9 27.80 -20.41 22.58
C TRP A 9 28.10 -20.48 21.07
N ARG A 10 29.20 -21.12 20.64
CA ARG A 10 29.58 -21.21 19.22
C ARG A 10 28.54 -21.96 18.38
N ALA A 11 27.77 -22.84 19.01
CA ALA A 11 26.65 -23.55 18.38
C ALA A 11 25.56 -22.61 17.82
N ILE A 12 25.46 -21.37 18.31
CA ILE A 12 24.46 -20.40 17.86
C ILE A 12 24.90 -19.68 16.57
N VAL A 13 26.20 -19.58 16.30
CA VAL A 13 26.76 -18.81 15.17
C VAL A 13 26.21 -19.26 13.81
N PRO A 14 26.17 -20.57 13.47
CA PRO A 14 25.58 -21.01 12.20
C PRO A 14 24.10 -20.66 12.07
N THR A 15 23.36 -20.72 13.18
CA THR A 15 21.92 -20.43 13.21
C THR A 15 21.65 -18.94 12.96
N LEU A 16 22.45 -18.06 13.56
CA LEU A 16 22.41 -16.62 13.28
C LEU A 16 22.86 -16.30 11.85
N CYS A 17 23.87 -17.03 11.35
CA CYS A 17 24.31 -16.95 9.96
C CYS A 17 23.34 -17.61 8.96
N TRP A 18 22.27 -18.28 9.40
CA TRP A 18 21.24 -18.74 8.48
C TRP A 18 20.01 -17.83 8.51
N SER A 19 19.69 -17.28 9.68
CA SER A 19 18.53 -16.41 9.86
C SER A 19 18.59 -15.15 8.98
N TRP A 20 19.76 -14.51 8.84
CA TRP A 20 19.90 -13.34 7.96
C TRP A 20 19.61 -13.68 6.50
N ILE A 21 20.13 -14.79 5.97
CA ILE A 21 19.90 -15.22 4.58
C ILE A 21 18.39 -15.41 4.33
N THR A 22 17.72 -16.11 5.24
CA THR A 22 16.26 -16.34 5.11
C THR A 22 15.47 -15.04 5.18
N ALA A 23 15.89 -14.08 6.00
CA ALA A 23 15.27 -12.76 6.08
C ALA A 23 15.41 -11.99 4.75
N PHE A 24 16.59 -12.04 4.11
CA PHE A 24 16.81 -11.39 2.81
C PHE A 24 15.96 -12.01 1.69
N ILE A 25 15.88 -13.34 1.62
CA ILE A 25 15.08 -14.03 0.61
C ILE A 25 13.60 -13.62 0.68
N LEU A 26 13.06 -13.44 1.90
CA LEU A 26 11.69 -12.98 2.10
C LEU A 26 11.51 -11.48 1.86
N ALA A 27 12.51 -10.65 2.19
CA ALA A 27 12.42 -9.20 2.08
C ALA A 27 12.59 -8.69 0.64
N ILE A 28 13.51 -9.28 -0.14
CA ILE A 28 13.87 -8.79 -1.49
C ILE A 28 12.67 -8.71 -2.44
N PRO A 29 11.85 -9.77 -2.60
CA PRO A 29 10.70 -9.70 -3.52
C PRO A 29 9.72 -8.59 -3.14
N LYS A 30 9.47 -8.42 -1.84
CA LYS A 30 8.56 -7.37 -1.34
C LYS A 30 9.13 -5.97 -1.56
N LEU A 31 10.44 -5.81 -1.43
CA LEU A 31 11.12 -4.54 -1.66
C LEU A 31 11.09 -4.16 -3.15
N ILE A 32 11.26 -5.13 -4.04
CA ILE A 32 11.09 -4.93 -5.48
C ILE A 32 9.63 -4.60 -5.81
N ASP A 33 8.65 -5.28 -5.21
CA ASP A 33 7.23 -4.96 -5.42
C ASP A 33 6.91 -3.50 -5.07
N ILE A 34 7.42 -3.04 -3.91
CA ILE A 34 7.30 -1.64 -3.47
C ILE A 34 7.97 -0.70 -4.48
N TYR A 35 9.21 -1.00 -4.89
CA TYR A 35 9.97 -0.13 -5.80
C TYR A 35 9.37 -0.05 -7.21
N THR A 36 8.72 -1.13 -7.66
CA THR A 36 8.06 -1.17 -8.97
C THR A 36 6.64 -0.60 -8.95
N THR A 37 6.12 -0.28 -7.76
CA THR A 37 4.80 0.29 -7.58
C THR A 37 4.87 1.81 -7.67
N ASP A 38 4.22 2.37 -8.69
CA ASP A 38 4.16 3.80 -8.93
C ASP A 38 2.72 4.30 -9.00
N TYR A 39 2.52 5.51 -8.46
CA TYR A 39 1.24 6.21 -8.49
C TYR A 39 1.43 7.60 -9.10
N TYR A 40 0.55 7.97 -10.02
CA TYR A 40 0.49 9.32 -10.53
C TYR A 40 -0.96 9.79 -10.65
N LEU A 41 -1.16 11.06 -10.36
CA LEU A 41 -2.43 11.74 -10.51
C LEU A 41 -2.41 12.53 -11.80
N ASP A 42 -3.25 12.13 -12.76
CA ASP A 42 -3.52 12.91 -13.95
C ASP A 42 -4.67 13.88 -13.65
N ASN A 43 -4.31 15.13 -13.34
CA ASN A 43 -5.28 16.19 -13.03
C ASN A 43 -6.15 16.59 -14.23
N GLN A 44 -5.66 16.39 -15.46
CA GLN A 44 -6.39 16.73 -16.68
C GLN A 44 -7.47 15.69 -16.96
N ALA A 45 -7.11 14.40 -16.88
CA ALA A 45 -8.05 13.31 -17.06
C ALA A 45 -8.94 13.04 -15.83
N GLY A 46 -8.52 13.49 -14.63
CA GLY A 46 -9.21 13.17 -13.37
C GLY A 46 -9.05 11.70 -12.98
N VAL A 47 -7.89 11.12 -13.28
CA VAL A 47 -7.60 9.69 -13.12
C VAL A 47 -6.38 9.52 -12.22
N VAL A 48 -6.46 8.59 -11.28
CA VAL A 48 -5.28 8.07 -10.57
C VAL A 48 -4.79 6.86 -11.34
N VAL A 49 -3.56 6.89 -11.79
CA VAL A 49 -2.97 5.75 -12.46
C VAL A 49 -2.08 4.99 -11.51
N TYR A 50 -2.32 3.69 -11.46
CA TYR A 50 -1.63 2.73 -10.63
C TYR A 50 -0.81 1.80 -11.51
N LYS A 51 0.51 1.87 -11.40
CA LYS A 51 1.43 0.96 -12.10
C LYS A 51 2.02 -0.01 -11.08
N HIS A 52 1.91 -1.31 -11.34
CA HIS A 52 2.39 -2.33 -10.42
C HIS A 52 2.76 -3.63 -11.12
N GLY A 53 3.54 -4.48 -10.42
CA GLY A 53 3.92 -5.82 -10.87
C GLY A 53 5.42 -5.98 -11.09
N LEU A 54 5.98 -7.00 -10.45
CA LEU A 54 7.42 -7.35 -10.56
C LEU A 54 7.84 -7.79 -11.97
N ILE A 55 7.11 -8.78 -12.53
CA ILE A 55 7.47 -9.44 -13.79
C ILE A 55 6.66 -8.86 -14.94
N ASN A 56 5.33 -8.77 -14.74
CA ASN A 56 4.42 -8.18 -15.70
C ASN A 56 3.94 -6.84 -15.17
N LYS A 57 4.48 -5.75 -15.73
CA LYS A 57 4.03 -4.39 -15.41
C LYS A 57 2.59 -4.22 -15.90
N ARG A 58 1.67 -4.00 -14.96
CA ARG A 58 0.27 -3.65 -15.22
C ARG A 58 0.08 -2.17 -14.92
N GLN A 59 -0.75 -1.53 -15.73
CA GLN A 59 -1.19 -0.16 -15.51
C GLN A 59 -2.70 -0.17 -15.40
N GLU A 60 -3.23 0.41 -14.33
CA GLU A 60 -4.65 0.50 -14.09
C GLU A 60 -5.05 1.96 -13.83
N ASN A 61 -6.04 2.41 -14.58
CA ASN A 61 -6.56 3.77 -14.49
C ASN A 61 -7.78 3.79 -13.57
N ILE A 62 -7.75 4.60 -12.52
CA ILE A 62 -8.79 4.74 -11.51
C ILE A 62 -9.48 6.10 -11.72
N ASP A 63 -10.66 6.05 -12.32
CA ASP A 63 -11.52 7.22 -12.52
C ASP A 63 -12.01 7.79 -11.18
N LEU A 64 -11.57 9.01 -10.83
CA LEU A 64 -11.87 9.60 -9.53
C LEU A 64 -13.37 9.89 -9.32
N TYR A 65 -14.10 10.23 -10.39
CA TYR A 65 -15.53 10.54 -10.30
C TYR A 65 -16.38 9.32 -9.89
N ARG A 66 -15.92 8.10 -10.20
CA ARG A 66 -16.62 6.84 -9.87
C ARG A 66 -16.39 6.35 -8.45
N ILE A 67 -15.49 6.99 -7.69
CA ILE A 67 -15.07 6.48 -6.38
C ILE A 67 -16.05 6.87 -5.29
N LYS A 68 -16.99 6.00 -4.91
CA LYS A 68 -17.93 6.19 -3.80
C LYS A 68 -17.27 6.68 -2.51
N ASN A 69 -16.26 5.96 -2.04
CA ASN A 69 -15.59 6.21 -0.76
C ASN A 69 -14.10 5.92 -0.87
N ILE A 70 -13.29 6.66 -0.11
CA ILE A 70 -11.85 6.47 0.03
C ILE A 70 -11.56 6.34 1.51
N SER A 71 -11.01 5.22 1.95
CA SER A 71 -10.52 5.03 3.31
C SER A 71 -9.04 4.68 3.30
N SER A 72 -8.38 4.83 4.44
CA SER A 72 -6.95 4.59 4.58
C SER A 72 -6.65 3.83 5.85
N ARG A 73 -5.52 3.14 5.83
CA ARG A 73 -4.94 2.44 6.98
C ARG A 73 -3.45 2.69 6.96
N GLU A 74 -2.91 3.19 8.07
CA GLU A 74 -1.47 3.33 8.24
C GLU A 74 -0.92 2.21 9.13
N ASN A 75 0.21 1.65 8.72
CA ASN A 75 0.95 0.70 9.52
C ASN A 75 2.43 1.09 9.50
N ILE A 76 3.03 1.17 10.69
CA ILE A 76 4.43 1.56 10.89
C ILE A 76 5.39 0.57 10.19
N PHE A 77 5.02 -0.71 10.10
CA PHE A 77 5.89 -1.77 9.58
C PHE A 77 5.66 -2.13 8.10
N SER A 78 4.47 -1.88 7.56
CA SER A 78 4.12 -2.28 6.18
C SER A 78 3.75 -1.13 5.26
N GLY A 79 3.84 0.11 5.76
CA GLY A 79 3.41 1.31 5.05
C GLY A 79 1.90 1.54 5.15
N GLY A 80 1.43 2.51 4.40
CA GLY A 80 0.01 2.83 4.33
C GLY A 80 -0.70 2.14 3.17
N TYR A 81 -2.00 1.95 3.35
CA TYR A 81 -2.92 1.39 2.39
C TYR A 81 -4.06 2.38 2.17
N ILE A 82 -4.45 2.58 0.92
CA ILE A 82 -5.66 3.33 0.56
C ILE A 82 -6.64 2.36 -0.08
N TYR A 83 -7.87 2.32 0.45
CA TYR A 83 -8.96 1.54 -0.09
C TYR A 83 -9.90 2.47 -0.84
N VAL A 84 -10.03 2.21 -2.13
CA VAL A 84 -10.91 2.92 -3.05
C VAL A 84 -12.13 2.05 -3.28
N THR A 85 -13.29 2.50 -2.81
CA THR A 85 -14.57 1.82 -3.05
C THR A 85 -15.30 2.52 -4.18
N TYR A 86 -15.60 1.81 -5.25
CA TYR A 86 -16.34 2.32 -6.39
C TYR A 86 -17.86 2.27 -6.14
N THR A 87 -18.63 2.96 -7.00
CA THR A 87 -20.10 2.97 -6.94
C THR A 87 -20.71 1.58 -7.12
N ASP A 88 -20.07 0.70 -7.89
CA ASP A 88 -20.47 -0.71 -8.10
C ASP A 88 -20.13 -1.64 -6.92
N ARG A 89 -19.63 -1.08 -5.80
CA ARG A 89 -19.17 -1.76 -4.58
C ARG A 89 -17.88 -2.56 -4.75
N THR A 90 -17.20 -2.49 -5.89
CA THR A 90 -15.85 -3.05 -6.00
C THR A 90 -14.89 -2.24 -5.12
N VAL A 91 -13.99 -2.95 -4.44
CA VAL A 91 -12.97 -2.34 -3.57
C VAL A 91 -11.61 -2.62 -4.16
N LYS A 92 -10.86 -1.54 -4.40
CA LYS A 92 -9.49 -1.59 -4.89
C LYS A 92 -8.55 -1.12 -3.80
N THR A 93 -7.49 -1.88 -3.58
CA THR A 93 -6.49 -1.58 -2.55
C THR A 93 -5.23 -1.04 -3.22
N LEU A 94 -4.76 0.11 -2.74
CA LEU A 94 -3.52 0.75 -3.17
C LEU A 94 -2.50 0.63 -2.03
N PRO A 95 -1.56 -0.32 -2.09
CA PRO A 95 -0.57 -0.55 -1.03
C PRO A 95 0.62 0.40 -1.12
N TYR A 96 1.43 0.39 -0.05
CA TYR A 96 2.76 1.03 0.02
C TYR A 96 2.76 2.57 -0.08
N ILE A 97 1.67 3.21 0.35
CA ILE A 97 1.53 4.67 0.31
C ILE A 97 2.10 5.27 1.60
N ARG A 98 3.06 6.19 1.46
CA ARG A 98 3.57 6.99 2.58
C ARG A 98 2.52 8.02 3.00
N ASN A 99 2.29 8.17 4.31
CA ASN A 99 1.26 9.06 4.87
C ASN A 99 -0.12 8.84 4.23
N ALA A 100 -0.58 7.59 4.17
CA ALA A 100 -1.83 7.21 3.51
C ALA A 100 -3.04 7.98 4.05
N ASN A 101 -3.05 8.41 5.31
CA ASN A 101 -4.11 9.25 5.85
C ASN A 101 -4.18 10.59 5.13
N GLU A 102 -3.06 11.31 5.06
CA GLU A 102 -2.98 12.61 4.38
C GLU A 102 -3.31 12.48 2.88
N VAL A 103 -2.73 11.48 2.21
CA VAL A 103 -2.97 11.22 0.79
C VAL A 103 -4.44 10.89 0.53
N SER A 104 -5.08 10.11 1.40
CA SER A 104 -6.51 9.77 1.27
C SER A 104 -7.43 10.98 1.39
N ILE A 105 -7.11 11.93 2.27
CA ILE A 105 -7.85 13.18 2.41
C ILE A 105 -7.71 14.02 1.15
N ARG A 106 -6.48 14.18 0.64
CA ARG A 106 -6.22 14.89 -0.62
C ARG A 106 -6.97 14.26 -1.79
N LEU A 107 -6.88 12.93 -1.96
CA LEU A 107 -7.59 12.20 -3.00
C LEU A 107 -9.12 12.34 -2.88
N ARG A 108 -9.66 12.32 -1.67
CA ARG A 108 -11.10 12.51 -1.43
C ARG A 108 -11.55 13.91 -1.86
N ASN A 109 -10.78 14.94 -1.54
CA ASN A 109 -11.09 16.31 -1.97
C ASN A 109 -11.10 16.41 -3.49
N ILE A 110 -10.10 15.86 -4.17
CA ILE A 110 -10.00 15.89 -5.64
C ILE A 110 -11.15 15.10 -6.28
N ALA A 111 -11.46 13.90 -5.76
CA ALA A 111 -12.58 13.09 -6.23
C ALA A 111 -13.92 13.82 -6.08
N ASN A 112 -14.13 14.52 -4.97
CA ASN A 112 -15.33 15.32 -4.76
C ASN A 112 -15.42 16.50 -5.73
N THR A 113 -14.33 17.23 -5.97
CA THR A 113 -14.30 18.31 -6.97
C THR A 113 -14.65 17.76 -8.37
N LYS A 114 -14.04 16.64 -8.77
CA LYS A 114 -14.32 16.01 -10.07
C LYS A 114 -15.75 15.52 -10.23
N ARG A 115 -16.39 15.06 -9.16
CA ARG A 115 -17.83 14.71 -9.19
C ARG A 115 -18.72 15.90 -9.42
N VAL A 116 -18.45 17.00 -8.72
CA VAL A 116 -19.19 18.25 -8.89
C VAL A 116 -19.01 18.79 -10.31
N GLU A 117 -17.79 18.79 -10.83
CA GLU A 117 -17.49 19.16 -12.24
C GLU A 117 -18.28 18.31 -13.25
N GLN A 118 -18.51 17.04 -12.98
CA GLN A 118 -19.28 16.13 -13.83
C GLN A 118 -20.79 16.09 -13.51
N GLY A 119 -21.29 16.94 -12.61
CA GLY A 119 -22.71 17.00 -12.25
C GLY A 119 -23.21 15.80 -11.43
N VAL A 120 -22.30 14.99 -10.87
CA VAL A 120 -22.63 13.87 -9.98
C VAL A 120 -22.79 14.42 -8.56
N LYS A 121 -23.99 14.29 -7.98
CA LYS A 121 -24.29 14.79 -6.63
C LYS A 121 -23.31 14.20 -5.60
N PRO A 122 -22.68 15.03 -4.73
CA PRO A 122 -21.79 14.53 -3.69
C PRO A 122 -22.58 13.68 -2.69
N ILE A 123 -22.00 12.54 -2.29
CA ILE A 123 -22.58 11.70 -1.24
C ILE A 123 -22.22 12.34 0.10
N GLU A 124 -23.21 12.91 0.78
CA GLU A 124 -23.05 13.40 2.16
C GLU A 124 -22.65 12.24 3.07
N ILE A 125 -21.50 12.37 3.73
CA ILE A 125 -21.07 11.44 4.77
C ILE A 125 -21.73 11.91 6.06
N LEU A 126 -22.68 11.13 6.59
CA LEU A 126 -23.22 11.35 7.94
C LEU A 126 -22.05 11.30 8.93
N LYS A 127 -21.89 12.41 9.68
CA LYS A 127 -20.90 12.59 10.74
C LYS A 127 -21.04 11.55 11.84
#